data_AF-A0A0M0HU95-F1
#
_entry.id   AF-A0A0M0HU95-F1
#
_cell.length_a   1.000
_cell.length_b   1.000
_cell.length_c   1.000
_cell.angle_alpha   90.00
_cell.angle_beta   90.00
_cell.angle_gamma   90.00
#
_symmetry.space_group_name_H-M   'P 1'
#
loop_
_entity.id
_entity.type
_entity.pdbx_description
1 polymer ?
#
loop_
_entity_poly.entity_id
_entity_poly.type
_entity_poly.pdbx_seq_one_letter_code
_entity_poly.pdbx_strand_id
1 'polypeptide(L)'
;MNKTLSTVLVTLTLVSAPALAKKIPEWVSSTPTGQSVYCVPAGSNIDMARKVALQFASEDQGRGFNKVDVSGSESAKTIAHDGAVDSQYNMNTETIATGMKKSVQLLDEAMVDGSLCVLVK
;
A
#
# COMPACT_ATOMS: atom_id res chain seq x y z
N MET A 1 11.45 -0.02 -81.93
CA MET A 1 11.47 0.78 -80.68
C MET A 1 10.92 -0.08 -79.56
N ASN A 2 11.82 -0.67 -78.77
CA ASN A 2 11.46 -1.55 -77.66
C ASN A 2 11.10 -0.70 -76.44
N LYS A 3 9.90 -0.89 -75.88
CA LYS A 3 9.51 -0.33 -74.58
C LYS A 3 9.38 -1.47 -73.58
N THR A 4 10.43 -1.66 -72.80
CA THR A 4 10.42 -2.43 -71.55
C THR A 4 10.76 -1.48 -70.41
N LEU A 5 10.41 -1.92 -69.18
CA LEU A 5 10.76 -1.35 -67.87
C LEU A 5 9.73 -0.32 -67.36
N SER A 6 9.22 -0.38 -66.13
CA SER A 6 9.47 -1.28 -65.00
C SER A 6 8.30 -1.17 -64.03
N THR A 7 7.80 -2.31 -63.58
CA THR A 7 6.95 -2.44 -62.40
C THR A 7 7.74 -2.03 -61.16
N VAL A 8 7.41 -0.89 -60.56
CA VAL A 8 7.97 -0.46 -59.28
C VAL A 8 7.26 -1.24 -58.17
N LEU A 9 7.87 -2.35 -57.76
CA LEU A 9 7.51 -3.12 -56.58
C LEU A 9 7.97 -2.32 -55.36
N VAL A 10 7.09 -1.49 -54.79
CA VAL A 10 7.33 -0.81 -53.52
C VAL A 10 7.28 -1.86 -52.42
N THR A 11 8.45 -2.37 -52.04
CA THR A 11 8.65 -3.18 -50.84
C THR A 11 8.32 -2.34 -49.62
N LEU A 12 7.16 -2.61 -49.03
CA LEU A 12 6.72 -2.09 -47.75
C LEU A 12 7.62 -2.68 -46.65
N THR A 13 8.77 -2.06 -46.39
CA THR A 13 9.55 -2.37 -45.19
C THR A 13 8.75 -1.87 -43.99
N LEU A 14 8.04 -2.79 -43.34
CA LEU A 14 7.59 -2.62 -41.96
C LEU A 14 8.83 -2.33 -41.11
N VAL A 15 9.15 -1.05 -40.95
CA VAL A 15 9.99 -0.59 -39.86
C VAL A 15 9.12 -0.76 -38.62
N SER A 16 9.22 -1.92 -37.98
CA SER A 16 8.76 -2.09 -36.60
C SER A 16 9.60 -1.13 -35.76
N ALA A 17 9.08 0.08 -35.59
CA ALA A 17 9.60 1.03 -34.62
C ALA A 17 9.78 0.25 -33.30
N PRO A 18 10.96 0.32 -32.65
CA PRO A 18 11.10 -0.27 -31.34
C PRO A 18 10.04 0.39 -30.47
N ALA A 19 9.06 -0.40 -30.05
CA ALA A 19 8.05 0.02 -29.11
C ALA A 19 8.80 0.71 -27.96
N LEU A 20 8.45 1.98 -27.73
CA LEU A 20 9.00 2.81 -26.67
C LEU A 20 8.96 2.03 -25.35
N ALA A 21 10.06 1.35 -25.02
CA ALA A 21 10.27 0.80 -23.71
C ALA A 21 10.42 1.99 -22.77
N LYS A 22 9.29 2.43 -22.22
CA LYS A 22 9.23 3.48 -21.21
C LYS A 22 10.22 3.05 -20.13
N LYS A 23 11.31 3.81 -19.97
CA LYS A 23 12.47 3.43 -19.14
C LYS A 23 11.99 3.09 -17.73
N ILE A 24 11.92 1.79 -17.43
CA ILE A 24 11.54 1.28 -16.12
C ILE A 24 12.65 1.69 -15.15
N PRO A 25 12.33 2.37 -14.02
CA PRO A 25 13.35 2.71 -13.03
C PRO A 25 14.03 1.44 -12.51
N GLU A 26 15.34 1.52 -12.31
CA GLU A 26 16.13 0.36 -11.89
C GLU A 26 15.66 -0.19 -10.54
N TRP A 27 15.20 0.68 -9.64
CA TRP A 27 14.67 0.29 -8.33
C TRP A 27 13.40 -0.58 -8.40
N VAL A 28 12.67 -0.58 -9.52
CA VAL A 28 11.52 -1.48 -9.73
C VAL A 28 11.99 -2.91 -9.97
N SER A 29 13.12 -3.09 -10.64
CA SER A 29 13.70 -4.41 -10.95
C SER A 29 14.71 -4.89 -9.90
N SER A 30 15.38 -3.96 -9.22
CA SER A 30 16.38 -4.23 -8.20
C SER A 30 16.17 -3.28 -7.02
N THR A 31 15.36 -3.71 -6.05
CA THR A 31 15.04 -2.90 -4.87
C THR A 31 16.29 -2.68 -4.00
N PRO A 32 16.64 -1.42 -3.66
CA PRO A 32 17.73 -1.12 -2.75
C PRO A 32 17.54 -1.75 -1.36
N THR A 33 18.65 -2.12 -0.71
CA THR A 33 18.59 -2.72 0.64
C THR A 33 17.97 -1.77 1.66
N GLY A 34 17.02 -2.29 2.46
CA GLY A 34 16.32 -1.51 3.47
C GLY A 34 15.21 -0.61 2.92
N GLN A 35 14.81 -0.83 1.66
CA GLN A 35 13.64 -0.22 1.03
C GLN A 35 12.73 -1.33 0.49
N SER A 36 11.48 -0.98 0.23
CA SER A 36 10.48 -1.89 -0.34
C SER A 36 9.79 -1.24 -1.53
N VAL A 37 9.33 -2.05 -2.48
CA VAL A 37 8.60 -1.58 -3.66
C VAL A 37 7.22 -2.21 -3.69
N TYR A 38 6.19 -1.39 -3.94
CA TYR A 38 4.81 -1.85 -4.08
C TYR A 38 4.23 -1.32 -5.39
N CYS A 39 3.78 -2.22 -6.25
CA CYS A 39 3.15 -1.87 -7.54
C CYS A 39 1.67 -2.19 -7.49
N VAL A 40 0.83 -1.20 -7.79
CA VAL A 40 -0.63 -1.30 -7.78
C VAL A 40 -1.18 -0.82 -9.12
N PRO A 41 -2.13 -1.53 -9.76
CA PRO A 41 -2.78 -1.07 -10.99
C PRO A 41 -3.38 0.33 -10.80
N ALA A 42 -2.96 1.31 -11.60
CA ALA A 42 -3.36 2.71 -11.40
C ALA A 42 -4.74 3.04 -12.00
N GLY A 43 -5.15 2.28 -13.03
CA GLY A 43 -6.40 2.53 -13.76
C GLY A 43 -6.51 4.00 -14.18
N SER A 44 -7.67 4.62 -13.90
CA SER A 44 -7.91 6.06 -14.10
C SER A 44 -7.58 6.93 -12.88
N ASN A 45 -7.19 6.35 -11.74
CA ASN A 45 -7.01 7.08 -10.48
C ASN A 45 -5.69 6.74 -9.80
N ILE A 46 -4.65 7.48 -10.19
CA ILE A 46 -3.28 7.35 -9.66
C ILE A 46 -3.24 7.65 -8.15
N ASP A 47 -4.03 8.62 -7.67
CA ASP A 47 -4.06 8.96 -6.24
C ASP A 47 -4.60 7.83 -5.37
N MET A 48 -5.62 7.12 -5.87
CA MET A 48 -6.14 5.93 -5.21
C MET A 48 -5.08 4.82 -5.19
N ALA A 49 -4.41 4.58 -6.31
CA ALA A 49 -3.34 3.58 -6.40
C ALA A 49 -2.19 3.89 -5.45
N ARG A 50 -1.81 5.18 -5.32
CA ARG A 50 -0.80 5.62 -4.35
C ARG A 50 -1.22 5.31 -2.92
N LYS A 51 -2.45 5.67 -2.55
CA LYS A 51 -2.99 5.38 -1.20
C LYS A 51 -2.99 3.88 -0.89
N VAL A 52 -3.41 3.07 -1.85
CA VAL A 52 -3.42 1.61 -1.71
C VAL A 52 -2.00 1.05 -1.57
N ALA A 53 -1.06 1.51 -2.39
CA ALA A 53 0.33 1.06 -2.32
C ALA A 53 0.99 1.43 -0.97
N LEU A 54 0.75 2.65 -0.48
CA LEU A 54 1.21 3.11 0.84
C LEU A 54 0.53 2.37 2.00
N GLN A 55 -0.73 1.96 1.84
CA GLN A 55 -1.42 1.14 2.83
C GLN A 55 -0.78 -0.25 2.91
N PHE A 56 -0.50 -0.90 1.79
CA PHE A 56 0.21 -2.18 1.78
C PHE A 56 1.60 -2.08 2.39
N ALA A 57 2.35 -1.02 2.04
CA ALA A 57 3.63 -0.73 2.69
C ALA A 57 3.49 -0.58 4.21
N SER A 58 2.45 0.11 4.66
CA SER A 58 2.21 0.36 6.08
C SER A 58 1.83 -0.92 6.82
N GLU A 59 1.11 -1.82 6.18
CA GLU A 59 0.75 -3.11 6.75
C GLU A 59 1.95 -4.05 6.82
N ASP A 60 2.77 -4.09 5.77
CA ASP A 60 3.95 -4.95 5.71
C ASP A 60 5.05 -4.49 6.69
N GLN A 61 5.31 -3.17 6.76
CA GLN A 61 6.26 -2.59 7.72
C GLN A 61 5.69 -2.44 9.14
N GLY A 62 4.37 -2.35 9.26
CA GLY A 62 3.62 -2.08 10.49
C GLY A 62 3.09 -3.32 11.21
N ARG A 63 3.46 -4.54 10.81
CA ARG A 63 3.31 -5.75 11.64
C ARG A 63 4.09 -5.71 12.97
N GLY A 64 4.58 -4.56 13.40
CA GLY A 64 4.92 -4.29 14.80
C GLY A 64 3.65 -4.04 15.61
N PHE A 65 2.98 -5.13 16.00
CA PHE A 65 1.99 -5.25 17.07
C PHE A 65 1.15 -3.98 17.38
N ASN A 66 -0.06 -3.89 16.85
CA ASN A 66 -1.13 -3.23 17.61
C ASN A 66 -1.43 -4.12 18.82
N LYS A 67 -0.67 -3.97 19.90
CA LYS A 67 -1.00 -4.62 21.15
C LYS A 67 -2.14 -3.81 21.77
N VAL A 68 -3.34 -4.34 21.65
CA VAL A 68 -4.50 -3.83 22.37
C VAL A 68 -4.42 -4.41 23.77
N ASP A 69 -3.93 -3.61 24.72
CA ASP A 69 -3.99 -3.96 26.12
C ASP A 69 -5.29 -3.36 26.70
N VAL A 70 -6.12 -4.23 27.28
CA VAL A 70 -7.35 -3.83 27.95
C VAL A 70 -7.05 -3.79 29.44
N SER A 71 -7.15 -2.62 30.06
CA SER A 71 -7.04 -2.47 31.51
C SER A 71 -8.37 -2.04 32.09
N GLY A 72 -8.74 -2.58 33.25
CA GLY A 72 -9.96 -2.20 33.93
C GLY A 72 -9.87 -2.41 35.43
N SER A 73 -10.75 -1.72 36.14
CA SER A 73 -10.96 -1.90 37.58
C SER A 73 -12.40 -2.29 37.84
N GLU A 74 -12.59 -3.33 38.64
CA GLU A 74 -13.89 -3.82 39.08
C GLU A 74 -14.01 -3.59 40.59
N SER A 75 -15.13 -3.04 41.04
CA SER A 75 -15.43 -2.92 42.46
C SER A 75 -16.88 -3.30 42.75
N ALA A 76 -17.07 -4.17 43.73
CA ALA A 76 -18.38 -4.53 44.26
C ALA A 76 -18.45 -4.12 45.72
N LYS A 77 -19.52 -3.41 46.10
CA LYS A 77 -19.78 -3.02 47.48
C LYS A 77 -21.19 -3.42 47.87
N THR A 78 -21.31 -4.25 48.89
CA THR A 78 -22.58 -4.60 49.52
C THR A 78 -22.66 -3.91 50.87
N ILE A 79 -23.72 -3.14 51.09
CA ILE A 79 -23.99 -2.44 52.34
C ILE A 79 -25.33 -2.96 52.86
N ALA A 80 -25.34 -3.47 54.09
CA ALA A 80 -26.56 -3.86 54.78
C ALA A 80 -26.98 -2.73 55.74
N HIS A 81 -28.20 -2.22 55.59
CA HIS A 81 -28.81 -1.24 56.48
C HIS A 81 -30.18 -1.76 56.92
N ASP A 82 -30.39 -1.97 58.23
CA ASP A 82 -31.69 -2.28 58.87
C ASP A 82 -32.63 -3.17 58.04
N GLY A 83 -32.14 -4.33 57.61
CA GLY A 83 -32.93 -5.34 56.89
C GLY A 83 -33.02 -5.15 55.37
N ALA A 84 -32.50 -4.05 54.82
CA ALA A 84 -32.32 -3.85 53.38
C ALA A 84 -30.86 -4.07 52.97
N VAL A 85 -30.65 -4.79 51.88
CA VAL A 85 -29.33 -5.05 51.29
C VAL A 85 -29.22 -4.24 50.01
N ASP A 86 -28.30 -3.28 50.00
CA ASP A 86 -27.95 -2.52 48.79
C ASP A 86 -26.61 -3.04 48.24
N SER A 87 -26.63 -3.51 47.00
CA SER A 87 -25.44 -3.92 46.27
C SER A 87 -25.16 -2.95 45.13
N GLN A 88 -23.97 -2.36 45.14
CA GLN A 88 -23.48 -1.52 44.07
C GLN A 88 -22.33 -2.22 43.34
N TYR A 89 -22.46 -2.28 42.02
CA TYR A 89 -21.46 -2.82 41.12
C TYR A 89 -20.95 -1.70 40.22
N ASN A 90 -19.64 -1.50 40.17
CA ASN A 90 -19.02 -0.53 39.28
C ASN A 90 -17.86 -1.18 38.52
N MET A 91 -17.89 -1.06 37.20
CA MET A 91 -16.89 -1.58 36.29
C MET A 91 -16.42 -0.45 35.39
N ASN A 92 -15.12 -0.18 35.39
CA ASN A 92 -14.50 0.78 34.49
C ASN A 92 -13.49 0.06 33.61
N THR A 93 -13.64 0.18 32.30
CA THR A 93 -12.74 -0.43 31.31
C THR A 93 -12.19 0.65 30.39
N GLU A 94 -10.88 0.63 30.18
CA GLU A 94 -10.20 1.52 29.23
C GLU A 94 -9.46 0.67 28.21
N THR A 95 -9.65 0.98 26.93
CA THR A 95 -8.90 0.35 25.84
C THR A 95 -7.68 1.20 25.56
N ILE A 96 -6.49 0.69 25.86
CA ILE A 96 -5.24 1.39 25.59
C ILE A 96 -4.58 0.73 24.38
N ALA A 97 -4.65 1.41 23.24
CA ALA A 97 -3.89 1.00 22.05
C ALA A 97 -2.43 1.42 22.25
N THR A 98 -1.55 0.47 22.56
CA THR A 98 -0.11 0.70 22.65
C THR A 98 0.57 0.14 21.40
N GLY A 99 0.79 1.00 20.41
CA GLY A 99 1.48 0.64 19.18
C GLY A 99 2.21 1.83 18.62
N MET A 100 3.54 1.72 18.46
CA MET A 100 4.29 2.68 17.67
C MET A 100 4.04 2.33 16.20
N LYS A 101 3.13 3.06 15.54
CA LYS A 101 2.96 2.97 14.10
C LYS A 101 4.28 3.35 13.44
N LYS A 102 5.01 2.39 12.86
CA LYS A 102 6.12 2.72 11.97
C LYS A 102 5.53 3.50 10.79
N SER A 103 6.00 4.72 10.62
CA SER A 103 5.59 5.58 9.52
C SER A 103 6.37 5.16 8.28
N VAL A 104 5.66 4.70 7.25
CA VAL A 104 6.22 4.47 5.92
C VAL A 104 6.59 5.82 5.31
N GLN A 105 7.81 5.95 4.81
CA GLN A 105 8.24 7.11 4.03
C GLN A 105 8.23 6.79 2.54
N LEU A 106 7.45 7.56 1.76
CA LEU A 106 7.52 7.51 0.29
C LEU A 106 8.83 8.17 -0.18
N LEU A 107 9.61 7.45 -0.98
CA LEU A 107 10.88 7.91 -1.53
C LEU A 107 10.78 8.28 -3.02
N ASP A 108 10.13 7.44 -3.82
CA ASP A 108 9.96 7.65 -5.26
C ASP A 108 8.70 6.93 -5.78
N GLU A 109 8.21 7.35 -6.95
CA GLU A 109 7.07 6.72 -7.63
C GLU A 109 7.21 6.72 -9.15
N ALA A 110 6.74 5.65 -9.80
CA ALA A 110 6.80 5.52 -11.25
C ALA A 110 5.65 4.71 -11.82
N MET A 111 5.24 5.06 -13.04
CA MET A 111 4.23 4.34 -13.81
C MET A 111 4.87 3.31 -14.74
N VAL A 112 4.69 2.02 -14.44
CA VAL A 112 5.22 0.86 -15.16
C VAL A 112 4.05 0.00 -15.63
N ASP A 113 3.90 -0.18 -16.95
CA ASP A 113 2.88 -1.05 -17.57
C ASP A 113 1.45 -0.89 -17.02
N GLY A 114 1.04 0.35 -16.77
CA GLY A 114 -0.31 0.67 -16.25
C GLY A 114 -0.46 0.54 -14.72
N SER A 115 0.61 0.16 -14.03
CA SER A 115 0.69 0.13 -12.56
C SER A 115 1.50 1.31 -12.04
N LEU A 116 1.08 1.85 -10.89
CA LEU A 116 1.88 2.76 -10.09
C LEU A 116 2.74 1.94 -9.13
N CYS A 117 4.06 2.02 -9.31
CA CYS A 117 5.04 1.48 -8.38
C CYS A 117 5.51 2.60 -7.45
N VAL A 118 5.58 2.32 -6.14
CA VAL A 118 6.12 3.23 -5.13
C VAL A 118 7.31 2.57 -4.43
N LEU A 119 8.36 3.36 -4.20
CA LEU A 119 9.52 2.99 -3.41
C LEU A 119 9.38 3.60 -2.01
N VAL A 120 9.51 2.79 -0.98
CA VAL A 120 9.28 3.20 0.41
C VAL A 120 10.39 2.74 1.35
N LYS A 121 10.48 3.40 2.52
CA LYS A 121 11.39 3.06 3.61
C LYS A 121 10.71 3.13 4.96
#